data_AF-A0A3B9QW68-F1
#
_entry.id   AF-A0A3B9QW68-F1
#
_cell.length_a   1.000
_cell.length_b   1.000
_cell.length_c   1.000
_cell.angle_alpha   90.00
_cell.angle_beta   90.00
_cell.angle_gamma   90.00
#
_symmetry.space_group_name_H-M   'P 1'
#
loop_
_entity.id
_entity.type
_entity.pdbx_description
1 polymer ?
#
loop_
_entity_poly.entity_id
_entity_poly.type
_entity_poly.pdbx_seq_one_letter_code
_entity_poly.pdbx_strand_id
1 'polypeptide(L)' 'MVKPQIDVQQGPAPTELVIEDITVGDGAEAVPGGMVEVHYVGVDYETGQEFDSSWDRG' A
#
# COMPACT_ATOMS: atom_id res chain seq x y z
N MET A 1 -7.91 -12.99 -0.33
CA MET A 1 -6.86 -12.15 0.30
C MET A 1 -7.53 -11.41 1.47
N VAL A 2 -6.80 -10.97 2.50
CA VAL A 2 -7.38 -10.24 3.66
C VAL A 2 -6.94 -8.77 3.58
N LYS A 3 -7.84 -7.83 3.91
CA LYS A 3 -7.52 -6.39 3.96
C LYS A 3 -6.33 -6.18 4.91
N PRO A 4 -5.23 -5.55 4.48
CA PRO A 4 -4.09 -5.30 5.35
C PRO A 4 -4.47 -4.35 6.48
N GLN A 5 -3.89 -4.57 7.67
CA GLN A 5 -3.95 -3.63 8.78
C GLN A 5 -2.68 -2.78 8.76
N ILE A 6 -2.83 -1.46 8.79
CA ILE A 6 -1.72 -0.52 8.77
C ILE A 6 -1.64 0.15 10.13
N ASP A 7 -0.53 -0.06 10.83
CA ASP A 7 -0.25 0.62 12.08
C ASP A 7 0.25 2.05 11.83
N VAL A 8 -0.04 2.95 12.78
CA VAL A 8 0.45 4.33 12.75
C VAL A 8 1.98 4.32 12.77
N GLN A 9 2.58 4.98 11.78
CA GLN A 9 4.02 5.04 11.63
C GLN A 9 4.62 5.96 12.70
N GLN A 10 5.80 5.59 13.20
CA GLN A 10 6.50 6.34 14.24
C GLN A 10 7.66 7.13 13.66
N GLY A 11 7.85 8.35 14.14
CA GLY A 11 8.93 9.23 13.70
C GLY A 11 8.48 10.25 12.64
N PRO A 12 9.42 11.07 12.15
CA PRO A 12 9.10 12.08 11.14
C PRO A 12 8.73 11.39 9.81
N ALA A 13 7.76 11.99 9.11
CA ALA A 13 7.42 11.54 7.76
C ALA A 13 8.67 11.53 6.86
N PRO A 14 8.85 10.47 6.04
CA PRO A 14 9.99 10.39 5.15
C PRO A 14 9.93 11.51 4.11
N THR A 15 11.11 12.03 3.76
CA THR A 15 11.24 13.07 2.73
C THR A 15 11.28 12.51 1.31
N GLU A 16 11.40 11.18 1.19
CA GLU A 16 11.45 10.43 -0.05
C GLU A 16 10.49 9.24 0.01
N LEU A 17 10.18 8.64 -1.14
CA LEU A 17 9.35 7.45 -1.20
C LEU A 17 10.11 6.24 -0.64
N VAL A 18 9.51 5.59 0.37
CA VAL A 18 10.00 4.33 0.94
C VAL A 18 9.11 3.18 0.46
N ILE A 19 9.72 2.09 0.03
CA ILE A 19 9.04 0.89 -0.46
C ILE A 19 9.60 -0.32 0.29
N GLU A 20 8.73 -1.17 0.81
CA GLU A 20 9.09 -2.42 1.47
C GLU A 20 8.24 -3.56 0.93
N ASP A 21 8.90 -4.63 0.48
CA ASP A 21 8.24 -5.85 0.05
C ASP A 21 8.03 -6.78 1.24
N ILE A 22 6.80 -6.86 1.74
CA ILE A 22 6.43 -7.78 2.83
C ILE A 22 6.43 -9.24 2.33
N THR A 23 6.03 -9.46 1.08
CA THR A 23 6.04 -10.76 0.43
C THR A 23 6.33 -10.58 -1.05
N VAL A 24 7.41 -11.18 -1.52
CA VAL A 24 7.82 -11.12 -2.93
C VAL A 24 7.05 -12.17 -3.71
N GLY A 25 6.33 -11.73 -4.75
CA GLY A 25 5.63 -12.62 -5.69
C GLY A 25 6.60 -13.31 -6.66
N ASP A 26 6.17 -14.42 -7.24
CA ASP A 26 6.91 -15.21 -8.25
C ASP A 26 6.39 -14.97 -9.69
N GLY A 27 5.41 -14.09 -9.84
CA GLY A 27 4.80 -13.73 -11.12
C GLY A 27 5.67 -12.82 -11.99
N ALA A 28 5.12 -12.45 -13.16
CA ALA A 28 5.77 -11.50 -14.05
C ALA A 28 5.90 -10.12 -13.39
N GLU A 29 7.05 -9.48 -13.57
CA GLU A 29 7.30 -8.12 -13.08
C GLU A 29 6.38 -7.10 -13.77
N ALA A 30 5.89 -6.12 -13.01
CA ALA A 30 5.14 -5.00 -13.56
C ALA A 30 6.09 -4.05 -14.30
N VAL A 31 5.77 -3.74 -15.56
CA VAL A 31 6.62 -2.90 -16.43
C VAL A 31 5.95 -1.56 -16.77
N PRO A 32 6.72 -0.51 -17.14
CA PRO A 32 6.14 0.74 -17.61
C PRO A 32 5.13 0.55 -18.76
N GLY A 33 3.94 1.14 -18.60
CA GLY A 33 2.83 0.99 -19.55
C GLY A 33 2.04 -0.33 -19.44
N GLY A 34 2.45 -1.23 -18.54
CA GLY A 34 1.71 -2.44 -18.22
C GLY A 34 0.41 -2.15 -17.46
N MET A 35 -0.60 -2.99 -17.68
CA MET A 35 -1.83 -2.96 -16.88
C MET A 35 -1.65 -3.90 -15.68
N VAL A 36 -1.96 -3.41 -14.49
CA VAL A 36 -1.94 -4.18 -13.24
C VAL A 36 -3.31 -4.13 -12.58
N GLU A 37 -3.69 -5.22 -11.93
CA GLU A 37 -4.83 -5.27 -11.02
C GLU A 37 -4.30 -5.28 -9.58
N VAL A 38 -4.74 -4.33 -8.77
CA VAL A 38 -4.21 -4.12 -7.42
C VAL A 38 -5.31 -3.95 -6.39
N HIS A 39 -5.09 -4.54 -5.22
CA HIS A 39 -5.79 -4.17 -4.01
C HIS A 39 -4.96 -3.16 -3.22
N TYR A 40 -5.59 -2.09 -2.72
CA TYR A 40 -4.89 -1.03 -1.98
C TYR A 40 -5.69 -0.54 -0.76
N VAL A 41 -4.95 -0.04 0.22
CA VAL A 41 -5.44 0.73 1.38
C VAL A 41 -4.54 1.94 1.51
N GLY A 42 -5.12 3.14 1.57
CA GLY A 42 -4.44 4.41 1.80
C GLY A 42 -4.80 4.96 3.17
N VAL A 43 -3.80 5.22 3.99
CA VAL A 43 -3.94 5.84 5.31
C VAL A 43 -3.13 7.12 5.41
N ASP A 44 -3.59 8.06 6.22
CA ASP A 44 -2.81 9.23 6.61
C ASP A 44 -1.60 8.81 7.45
N TYR A 45 -0.42 9.38 7.15
CA TYR A 45 0.84 8.96 7.78
C TYR A 45 0.87 9.27 9.28
N GLU A 46 0.38 10.45 9.69
CA GLU A 46 0.48 10.91 11.08
C GLU A 46 -0.55 10.23 11.99
N THR A 47 -1.76 10.01 11.47
CA THR A 47 -2.90 9.53 12.26
C THR A 47 -3.24 8.06 12.04
N GLY A 48 -2.77 7.46 10.94
CA GLY A 48 -3.16 6.12 10.49
C GLY A 48 -4.62 6.01 10.06
N GLN A 49 -5.35 7.12 9.92
CA GLN A 49 -6.74 7.10 9.49
C GLN A 49 -6.83 6.73 8.01
N GLU A 50 -7.63 5.72 7.70
CA GLU A 50 -7.92 5.33 6.32
C GLU A 50 -8.68 6.45 5.60
N PHE A 51 -8.21 6.83 4.41
CA PHE A 51 -8.87 7.80 3.55
C PHE A 51 -9.43 7.18 2.27
N ASP A 52 -8.87 6.04 1.81
CA ASP A 52 -9.38 5.30 0.66
C ASP A 52 -8.95 3.83 0.68
N SER A 53 -9.80 2.95 0.16
CA SER A 53 -9.47 1.55 -0.03
C SER A 53 -10.28 0.93 -1.16
N SER A 54 -9.65 0.04 -1.93
CA SER A 54 -10.37 -0.80 -2.90
C SER A 54 -11.14 -1.95 -2.25
N TRP A 55 -10.91 -2.23 -0.97
CA TRP A 55 -11.58 -3.31 -0.24
C TRP A 55 -12.98 -2.94 0.22
N ASP A 56 -13.23 -1.65 0.47
CA ASP A 56 -14.52 -1.15 0.97
C ASP A 56 -15.56 -0.97 -0.14
N ARG A 57 -15.12 -1.06 -1.40
CA ARG A 57 -15.94 -0.89 -2.60
C ARG A 57 -16.41 -2.23 -3.20
N GLY A 58 -16.15 -3.34 -2.52
CA GLY A 58 -16.52 -4.71 -2.91
C GLY A 58 -17.72 -5.25 -2.17
#